data_AF-A0A2V5LEL2-F1
#
_entry.id   AF-A0A2V5LEL2-F1
#
_cell.length_a   1.000
_cell.length_b   1.000
_cell.length_c   1.000
_cell.angle_alpha   90.00
_cell.angle_beta   90.00
_cell.angle_gamma   90.00
#
_symmetry.space_group_name_H-M   'P 1'
#
loop_
_entity.id
_entity.type
_entity.pdbx_description
1 polymer ?
#
loop_
_entity_poly.entity_id
_entity_poly.type
_entity_poly.pdbx_seq_one_letter_code
_entity_poly.pdbx_strand_id
1 'polypeptide(L)' 'MAQQHLRSILSFVNSPELASPEAYIHFTKGLMDIHGNVSVPATEEFLRDWLKAFHIFIAKVVGSQGIMP' A
#
# COMPACT_ATOMS: atom_id res chain seq x y z
N MET A 1 9.40 1.66 12.16
CA MET A 1 9.94 3.01 11.87
C MET A 1 10.00 3.35 10.39
N ALA A 2 10.25 2.41 9.47
CA ALA A 2 10.34 2.71 8.04
C ALA A 2 9.07 3.38 7.44
N GLN A 3 7.87 2.84 7.71
CA GLN A 3 6.63 3.41 7.15
C GLN A 3 6.32 4.81 7.66
N GLN A 4 6.43 5.03 8.98
CA GLN A 4 6.22 6.36 9.57
C GLN A 4 7.24 7.38 9.06
N HIS A 5 8.50 6.97 8.88
CA HIS A 5 9.53 7.84 8.32
C HIS A 5 9.24 8.24 6.86
N LEU A 6 8.81 7.29 6.03
CA LEU A 6 8.44 7.57 4.64
C LEU A 6 7.26 8.56 4.56
N ARG A 7 6.25 8.42 5.43
CA ARG A 7 5.14 9.38 5.52
C ARG A 7 5.63 10.80 5.81
N SER A 8 6.57 10.97 6.74
CA SER A 8 7.16 12.29 6.99
C SER A 8 7.81 12.89 5.74
N ILE A 9 8.47 12.09 4.91
CA ILE A 9 9.10 12.54 3.66
C ILE A 9 8.03 12.91 2.61
N LEU A 10 7.00 12.09 2.43
CA LEU A 10 5.91 12.34 1.48
C LEU A 10 5.15 13.62 1.83
N SER A 11 4.92 13.86 3.13
CA SER A 11 4.26 15.06 3.63
C SER A 11 5.11 16.30 3.38
N PHE A 12 6.44 16.19 3.51
CA PHE A 12 7.36 17.29 3.21
C PHE A 12 7.29 17.73 1.74
N VAL A 13 7.08 16.80 0.81
CA VAL A 13 6.96 17.10 -0.63
C VAL A 13 5.51 17.33 -1.08
N ASN A 14 4.57 17.48 -0.14
CA ASN A 14 3.13 17.62 -0.42
C ASN A 14 2.55 16.49 -1.29
N SER A 15 3.07 15.27 -1.15
CA SER A 15 2.52 14.11 -1.85
C SER A 15 1.21 13.67 -1.18
N PRO A 16 0.17 13.29 -1.95
CA PRO A 16 -0.98 12.59 -1.39
C PRO A 16 -0.54 11.28 -0.71
N GLU A 17 -1.11 11.00 0.47
CA GLU A 17 -0.80 9.80 1.26
C GLU A 17 -2.07 9.08 1.72
N LEU A 18 -2.06 7.75 1.65
CA LEU A 18 -3.07 6.90 2.29
C LEU A 18 -2.68 6.66 3.75
N ALA A 19 -3.33 7.37 4.68
CA ALA A 19 -3.04 7.25 6.11
C ALA A 19 -3.58 5.94 6.75
N SER A 20 -4.61 5.33 6.17
CA SER A 20 -5.23 4.09 6.63
C SER A 20 -5.97 3.41 5.47
N PRO A 21 -5.98 2.06 5.37
CA PRO A 21 -5.37 1.08 6.29
C PRO A 21 -3.84 1.03 6.24
N GLU A 22 -3.22 0.69 7.36
CA GLU A 22 -1.78 0.39 7.42
C GLU A 22 -1.52 -1.06 6.99
N ALA A 23 -0.41 -1.29 6.28
CA ALA A 23 0.01 -2.64 5.85
C ALA A 23 1.40 -2.99 6.40
N TYR A 24 1.45 -3.55 7.61
CA TYR A 24 2.70 -4.10 8.17
C TYR A 24 2.84 -5.57 7.78
N ILE A 25 3.83 -5.86 6.93
CA ILE A 25 4.07 -7.22 6.42
C ILE A 25 5.29 -7.79 7.14
N HIS A 26 5.11 -8.92 7.81
CA HIS A 26 6.22 -9.72 8.31
C HIS A 26 6.58 -10.76 7.24
N PHE A 27 7.75 -10.61 6.62
CA PHE A 27 8.17 -11.51 5.55
C PHE A 27 8.69 -12.82 6.13
N THR A 28 7.96 -13.91 5.91
CA THR A 28 8.32 -15.25 6.38
C THR A 28 8.74 -16.14 5.21
N LYS A 29 9.51 -17.20 5.52
CA LYS A 29 9.83 -18.22 4.53
C LYS A 29 8.53 -18.90 4.06
N GLY A 30 8.32 -18.97 2.74
CA GLY A 30 7.12 -19.54 2.15
C GLY A 30 5.93 -18.58 2.08
N LEU A 31 6.11 -17.30 2.39
CA LEU A 31 5.06 -16.29 2.20
C LEU A 31 4.71 -16.11 0.72
N MET A 32 5.71 -16.18 -0.16
CA MET A 32 5.55 -16.15 -1.61
C MET A 32 6.34 -17.29 -2.26
N ASP A 33 5.83 -17.77 -3.38
CA ASP A 33 6.52 -18.73 -4.24
C ASP A 33 7.54 -18.04 -5.16
N ILE A 34 8.23 -18.83 -5.97
CA ILE A 34 9.26 -18.34 -6.91
C ILE A 34 8.69 -17.53 -8.08
N HIS A 35 7.37 -17.59 -8.29
CA HIS A 35 6.66 -16.85 -9.32
C HIS A 35 6.09 -15.53 -8.77
N GLY A 36 6.25 -15.27 -7.47
CA GLY A 36 5.74 -14.07 -6.80
C GLY A 36 4.29 -14.19 -6.33
N ASN A 37 3.69 -15.39 -6.35
CA ASN A 37 2.35 -15.58 -5.80
C ASN A 37 2.42 -15.68 -4.28
N VAL A 38 1.53 -14.99 -3.58
CA VAL A 38 1.38 -15.11 -2.13
C VAL A 38 0.78 -16.48 -1.81
N SER A 39 1.56 -17.33 -1.14
CA SER A 39 1.20 -18.72 -0.86
C SER A 39 0.37 -18.88 0.42
N VAL A 40 0.26 -17.81 1.24
CA VAL A 40 -0.52 -17.79 2.48
C VAL A 40 -1.87 -17.09 2.21
N PRO A 41 -3.01 -17.80 2.22
CA PRO A 41 -4.30 -17.22 1.83
C PRO A 41 -4.72 -15.99 2.64
N ALA A 42 -4.53 -16.01 3.96
CA ALA A 42 -4.87 -14.87 4.81
C ALA A 42 -4.02 -13.63 4.50
N THR A 43 -2.75 -13.80 4.13
CA THR A 43 -1.91 -12.67 3.72
C THR A 43 -2.28 -12.18 2.32
N GLU A 44 -2.66 -13.09 1.42
CA GLU A 44 -3.14 -12.74 0.09
C GLU A 44 -4.41 -11.89 0.17
N GLU A 45 -5.39 -12.31 0.97
CA GLU A 45 -6.62 -11.55 1.25
C GLU A 45 -6.31 -10.17 1.86
N PHE A 46 -5.46 -10.12 2.88
CA PHE A 46 -5.03 -8.86 3.50
C PHE A 46 -4.41 -7.88 2.50
N LEU A 47 -3.48 -8.35 1.67
CA LEU A 47 -2.84 -7.53 0.64
C LEU A 47 -3.85 -7.08 -0.43
N ARG A 48 -4.78 -7.96 -0.81
CA ARG A 48 -5.83 -7.66 -1.78
C ARG A 48 -6.74 -6.55 -1.27
N ASP A 49 -7.12 -6.58 0.00
CA ASP A 49 -7.96 -5.53 0.60
C ASP A 49 -7.22 -4.20 0.76
N TRP A 50 -5.93 -4.25 1.12
CA TRP A 50 -5.11 -3.04 1.13
C TRP A 50 -4.98 -2.42 -0.27
N LEU A 51 -4.75 -3.24 -1.31
CA LEU A 51 -4.67 -2.78 -2.70
C LEU A 51 -6.00 -2.20 -3.19
N LYS A 52 -7.16 -2.74 -2.76
CA LYS A 52 -8.47 -2.12 -3.04
C LYS A 52 -8.57 -0.73 -2.42
N ALA A 53 -8.18 -0.58 -1.15
CA ALA A 53 -8.19 0.72 -0.47
C ALA A 53 -7.26 1.73 -1.17
N PHE A 54 -6.06 1.28 -1.55
CA PHE A 54 -5.11 2.09 -2.31
C PHE A 54 -5.65 2.50 -3.68
N HIS A 55 -6.27 1.58 -4.43
CA HIS A 55 -6.91 1.90 -5.70
C HIS A 55 -8.00 2.97 -5.55
N ILE A 56 -8.87 2.85 -4.53
CA ILE A 56 -9.91 3.84 -4.23
C ILE A 56 -9.29 5.21 -3.91
N PHE A 57 -8.21 5.23 -3.13
CA PHE A 57 -7.49 6.46 -2.81
C PHE A 57 -6.95 7.14 -4.07
N ILE A 58 -6.29 6.40 -4.95
CA ILE A 58 -5.81 6.94 -6.23
C ILE A 58 -6.98 7.47 -7.06
N ALA A 59 -8.03 6.68 -7.26
CA ALA A 59 -9.15 7.06 -8.12
C ALA A 59 -9.93 8.28 -7.62
N LYS A 60 -10.13 8.41 -6.30
CA LYS A 60 -11.00 9.44 -5.72
C LYS A 60 -10.26 10.66 -5.18
N VAL A 61 -9.04 10.49 -4.70
CA VAL A 61 -8.28 11.55 -4.03
C VAL A 61 -7.19 12.09 -4.93
N VAL A 62 -6.39 11.22 -5.55
CA VAL A 62 -5.29 11.68 -6.41
C VAL A 62 -5.80 12.08 -7.80
N GLY A 63 -6.66 11.25 -8.40
CA GLY A 63 -7.24 11.50 -9.72
C GLY A 63 -8.13 12.75 -9.75
N SER A 64 -8.77 13.10 -8.64
CA SER A 64 -9.55 14.34 -8.54
C SER A 64 -8.69 15.60 -8.41
N GLN A 65 -7.42 15.47 -8.03
CA GLN A 65 -6.48 16.59 -7.89
C GLN A 65 -5.77 16.97 -9.20
N GLY A 66 -6.00 16.25 -10.30
CA GLY A 66 -5.37 16.54 -11.60
C GLY A 66 -3.85 16.34 -11.62
N ILE A 67 -3.32 15.55 -10.68
CA ILE A 67 -1.88 15.26 -10.52
C ILE A 67 -1.42 14.14 -11.48
N MET A 68 -2.36 13.36 -12.02
CA MET A 68 -2.10 12.41 -13.10
C MET A 68 -2.21 13.13 -14.46
N PRO A 69 -1.29 12.92 -15.40
CA PRO A 69 -1.48 13.36 -16.78
C PRO A 69 -2.68 12.68 -17.45
#